data_AF-A0A8X8WQF9-F1
#
_entry.id   AF-A0A8X8WQF9-F1
#
_cell.length_a   1.000
_cell.length_b   1.000
_cell.length_c   1.000
_cell.angle_alpha   90.00
_cell.angle_beta   90.00
_cell.angle_gamma   90.00
#
_symmetry.space_group_name_H-M   'P 1'
#
loop_
_entity.id
_entity.type
_entity.pdbx_description
1 polymer ?
#
loop_
_entity_poly.entity_id
_entity_poly.type
_entity_poly.pdbx_seq_one_letter_code
_entity_poly.pdbx_strand_id
1 'polypeptide(L)'
;MAAQNSMERVKLGNQGLEVSKLGYGCMGLTGFYNAPISVEDGIAIIKEAFNKGITFFDTADVYGKDHSNEYMIGQVTLTYCDAYCLDPRQMICALLRVPFLRFEDKIENK
;
A
#
# COMPACT_ATOMS: atom_id res chain seq x y z
N MET A 1 19.67 4.73 -21.84
CA MET A 1 18.40 4.07 -21.48
C MET A 1 18.71 3.13 -20.34
N ALA A 2 18.26 3.45 -19.12
CA ALA A 2 18.49 2.55 -17.99
C ALA A 2 17.69 1.27 -18.24
N ALA A 3 18.33 0.11 -18.08
CA ALA A 3 17.64 -1.16 -18.11
C ALA A 3 16.48 -1.08 -17.10
N GLN A 4 15.26 -1.29 -17.58
CA GLN A 4 14.13 -1.53 -16.70
C GLN A 4 14.42 -2.86 -16.02
N ASN A 5 15.05 -2.81 -14.84
CA ASN A 5 15.26 -4.00 -14.02
C ASN A 5 13.87 -4.61 -13.78
N SER A 6 13.65 -5.81 -14.31
CA SER A 6 12.44 -6.57 -14.04
C SER A 6 12.32 -6.75 -12.52
N MET A 7 11.28 -6.18 -11.92
CA MET A 7 11.03 -6.32 -10.48
C MET A 7 10.90 -7.79 -10.10
N GLU A 8 11.82 -8.27 -9.25
CA GLU A 8 11.80 -9.64 -8.74
C GLU A 8 10.57 -9.81 -7.83
N ARG A 9 9.88 -10.94 -7.96
CA ARG A 9 8.70 -11.29 -7.15
C ARG A 9 9.00 -12.48 -6.25
N VAL A 10 8.37 -12.51 -5.09
CA VAL A 10 8.49 -13.56 -4.07
C VAL A 10 7.10 -14.00 -3.62
N LYS A 11 6.98 -15.26 -3.20
CA LYS A 11 5.74 -15.81 -2.64
C LYS A 11 5.51 -15.26 -1.23
N LEU A 12 4.31 -14.74 -0.99
CA LEU A 12 3.87 -14.24 0.31
C LEU A 12 3.04 -15.32 1.01
N GLY A 13 3.65 -15.95 2.03
CA GLY A 13 3.02 -17.04 2.78
C GLY A 13 2.71 -18.26 1.91
N ASN A 14 1.70 -19.04 2.32
CA ASN A 14 1.35 -20.32 1.69
C ASN A 14 0.10 -20.25 0.81
N GLN A 15 -0.51 -19.08 0.65
CA GLN A 15 -1.77 -18.88 -0.07
C GLN A 15 -1.59 -18.70 -1.60
N GLY A 16 -0.35 -18.81 -2.10
CA GLY A 16 -0.04 -18.64 -3.51
C GLY A 16 -0.04 -17.17 -3.98
N LEU A 17 -0.04 -16.21 -3.06
CA LEU A 17 0.14 -14.79 -3.37
C LEU A 17 1.60 -14.52 -3.75
N GLU A 18 1.82 -13.68 -4.75
CA GLU A 18 3.15 -13.24 -5.16
C GLU A 18 3.24 -11.72 -5.12
N VAL A 19 4.27 -11.20 -4.45
CA VAL A 19 4.51 -9.77 -4.27
C VAL A 19 5.90 -9.39 -4.75
N SER A 20 6.15 -8.10 -4.95
CA SER A 20 7.49 -7.58 -5.19
C SER A 20 8.42 -7.92 -4.03
N LYS A 21 9.66 -8.28 -4.33
CA LYS A 21 10.69 -8.56 -3.32
C LYS A 21 11.03 -7.33 -2.48
N LEU A 22 10.88 -6.14 -3.07
CA LEU A 22 10.95 -4.87 -2.35
C LEU A 22 9.54 -4.45 -1.96
N GLY A 23 9.36 -4.10 -0.69
CA GLY A 23 8.16 -3.46 -0.18
C GLY A 23 8.36 -1.96 0.03
N TYR A 24 7.27 -1.21 0.01
CA TYR A 24 7.24 0.21 0.32
C TYR A 24 6.60 0.47 1.68
N GLY A 25 7.36 1.01 2.63
CA GLY A 25 6.86 1.40 3.94
C GLY A 25 6.24 2.79 3.91
N CYS A 26 4.96 2.88 4.27
CA CYS A 26 4.17 4.11 4.18
C CYS A 26 4.29 5.00 5.43
N MET A 27 5.01 4.56 6.47
CA MET A 27 5.22 5.31 7.73
C MET A 27 5.81 6.72 7.51
N GLY A 28 6.63 6.89 6.46
CA GLY A 28 7.24 8.17 6.13
C GLY A 28 6.27 9.21 5.57
N LEU A 29 5.11 8.80 5.04
CA LEU A 29 4.15 9.71 4.40
C LEU A 29 3.42 10.59 5.42
N THR A 30 3.15 10.05 6.61
CA THR A 30 2.32 10.73 7.60
C THR A 30 3.12 11.38 8.74
N GLY A 31 4.39 11.66 8.49
CA GLY A 31 5.21 12.47 9.36
C GLY A 31 5.74 11.79 10.62
N PHE A 32 5.91 10.46 10.59
CA PHE A 32 6.52 9.73 11.71
C PHE A 32 8.03 9.95 11.80
N TYR A 33 8.69 10.10 10.65
CA TYR A 33 10.13 10.36 10.56
C TYR A 33 10.46 11.80 10.14
N ASN A 34 9.53 12.50 9.48
CA ASN A 34 9.72 13.81 8.87
C ASN A 34 8.46 14.68 9.07
N ALA A 35 8.42 15.89 8.50
CA ALA A 35 7.16 16.61 8.39
C ALA A 35 6.15 15.79 7.55
N PRO A 36 4.86 15.73 7.96
CA PRO A 36 3.84 15.06 7.16
C PRO A 36 3.72 15.75 5.79
N ILE A 37 3.61 14.96 4.74
CA ILE A 37 3.37 15.48 3.39
C ILE A 37 1.86 15.63 3.16
N SER A 38 1.50 16.34 2.08
CA SER A 38 0.10 16.43 1.66
C SER A 38 -0.45 15.07 1.24
N VAL A 39 -1.78 14.91 1.29
CA VAL A 39 -2.46 13.68 0.85
C VAL A 39 -2.22 13.44 -0.64
N GLU A 40 -2.23 14.51 -1.42
CA GLU A 40 -2.01 14.49 -2.87
C GLU A 40 -0.62 14.02 -3.23
N ASP A 41 0.41 14.51 -2.52
CA ASP A 41 1.79 14.08 -2.71
C ASP A 41 1.99 12.63 -2.27
N GLY A 42 1.36 12.21 -1.16
CA GLY A 42 1.40 10.83 -0.70
C GLY A 42 0.81 9.87 -1.72
N ILE A 43 -0.35 10.22 -2.28
CA ILE A 43 -0.99 9.47 -3.38
C ILE A 43 -0.05 9.40 -4.60
N ALA A 44 0.60 10.50 -4.97
CA ALA A 44 1.53 10.54 -6.10
C ALA A 44 2.75 9.63 -5.88
N ILE A 45 3.31 9.61 -4.67
CA ILE A 45 4.43 8.74 -4.31
C ILE A 45 4.05 7.26 -4.37
N ILE A 46 2.89 6.89 -3.80
CA ILE A 46 2.40 5.50 -3.84
C ILE A 46 2.17 5.06 -5.29
N LYS A 47 1.56 5.93 -6.12
CA LYS A 47 1.39 5.69 -7.57
C LYS A 47 2.73 5.44 -8.26
N GLU A 48 3.73 6.26 -8.00
CA GLU A 48 5.05 6.11 -8.61
C GLU A 48 5.75 4.83 -8.14
N ALA A 49 5.65 4.47 -6.86
CA ALA A 49 6.15 3.20 -6.34
C ALA A 49 5.52 2.00 -7.07
N PHE A 50 4.20 2.05 -7.28
CA PHE A 50 3.49 1.03 -8.05
C PHE A 50 3.93 0.98 -9.52
N ASN A 51 4.08 2.13 -10.17
CA ASN A 51 4.57 2.21 -11.56
C ASN A 51 6.00 1.67 -11.71
N LYS A 52 6.81 1.70 -10.65
CA LYS A 52 8.13 1.05 -10.60
C LYS A 52 8.06 -0.46 -10.35
N GLY A 53 6.87 -1.02 -10.19
CA GLY A 53 6.62 -2.45 -10.02
C GLY A 53 6.59 -2.92 -8.57
N ILE A 54 6.50 -2.01 -7.60
CA ILE A 54 6.28 -2.36 -6.19
C ILE A 54 4.80 -2.71 -6.00
N THR A 55 4.55 -3.90 -5.46
CA THR A 55 3.21 -4.43 -5.20
C THR A 55 2.97 -4.75 -3.73
N PHE A 56 4.00 -4.59 -2.89
CA PHE A 56 3.90 -4.78 -1.45
C PHE A 56 4.02 -3.44 -0.72
N PHE A 57 2.96 -3.04 -0.04
CA PHE A 57 2.90 -1.79 0.71
C PHE A 57 2.70 -2.09 2.19
N ASP A 58 3.52 -1.53 3.06
CA ASP A 58 3.40 -1.67 4.51
C ASP A 58 2.76 -0.40 5.09
N THR A 59 1.70 -0.58 5.87
CA THR A 59 0.95 0.50 6.53
C THR A 59 0.45 0.06 7.90
N ALA A 60 0.01 1.00 8.72
CA ALA A 60 -0.58 0.76 10.03
C ALA A 60 -1.63 1.83 10.35
N ASP A 61 -2.55 1.49 11.24
CA ASP A 61 -3.59 2.40 11.74
C ASP A 61 -3.00 3.62 12.45
N VAL A 62 -1.87 3.42 13.14
CA VAL A 62 -1.10 4.43 13.88
C VAL A 62 -0.31 5.36 12.95
N TYR A 63 -0.20 5.04 11.66
CA TYR A 63 0.52 5.90 10.72
C TYR A 63 -0.36 7.10 10.35
N GLY A 64 -0.06 8.22 10.99
CA GLY A 64 -0.70 9.50 10.74
C GLY A 64 -1.92 9.77 11.62
N LYS A 65 -2.34 11.03 11.63
CA LYS A 65 -3.59 11.42 12.28
C LYS A 65 -4.77 10.94 11.44
N ASP A 66 -5.85 10.56 12.12
CA ASP A 66 -7.14 10.19 11.53
C ASP A 66 -7.05 9.12 10.42
N HIS A 67 -6.12 8.17 10.54
CA HIS A 67 -5.90 7.09 9.57
C HIS A 67 -5.57 7.58 8.16
N SER A 68 -4.98 8.79 8.05
CA SER A 68 -4.63 9.42 6.77
C SER A 68 -3.78 8.53 5.85
N ASN A 69 -2.91 7.68 6.40
CA ASN A 69 -2.09 6.77 5.60
C ASN A 69 -2.91 5.66 4.92
N GLU A 70 -3.81 5.02 5.67
CA GLU A 70 -4.73 4.00 5.12
C GLU A 70 -5.68 4.62 4.09
N TYR A 71 -6.12 5.85 4.33
CA TYR A 71 -6.93 6.60 3.38
C TYR A 71 -6.20 6.80 2.04
N MET A 72 -4.95 7.29 2.07
CA MET A 72 -4.14 7.47 0.85
C MET A 72 -3.97 6.16 0.08
N ILE A 73 -3.65 5.06 0.77
CA ILE A 73 -3.51 3.73 0.18
C ILE A 73 -4.84 3.24 -0.43
N GLY A 74 -5.96 3.46 0.26
CA GLY A 74 -7.29 3.10 -0.22
C GLY A 74 -7.66 3.83 -1.52
N GLN A 75 -7.40 5.15 -1.59
CA GLN A 75 -7.64 5.95 -2.80
C GLN A 75 -6.84 5.43 -4.00
N VAL A 76 -5.58 5.05 -3.78
CA VAL A 76 -4.72 4.52 -4.84
C VAL A 76 -5.22 3.16 -5.31
N THR A 77 -5.52 2.24 -4.38
CA THR A 77 -6.04 0.91 -4.70
C THR A 77 -7.29 0.98 -5.56
N LEU A 78 -8.27 1.82 -5.18
CA LEU A 78 -9.51 2.00 -5.95
C LEU A 78 -9.22 2.55 -7.34
N THR A 79 -8.40 3.59 -7.44
CA THR A 79 -8.02 4.19 -8.73
C THR A 79 -7.38 3.15 -9.68
N TYR A 80 -6.54 2.26 -9.15
CA TYR A 80 -5.84 1.25 -9.95
C TYR A 80 -6.71 0.06 -10.33
N CYS A 81 -7.63 -0.37 -9.47
CA CYS A 81 -8.64 -1.37 -9.82
C CYS A 81 -9.52 -0.89 -10.98
N ASP A 82 -9.94 0.38 -10.95
CA ASP A 82 -10.77 0.97 -12.00
C ASP A 82 -9.99 1.24 -13.29
N ALA A 83 -8.76 1.76 -13.19
CA ALA A 83 -8.00 2.22 -14.35
C ALA A 83 -7.22 1.12 -15.08
N TYR A 84 -6.76 0.08 -14.37
CA TYR A 84 -5.85 -0.93 -14.93
C TYR A 84 -6.42 -2.35 -14.88
N CYS A 85 -7.67 -2.55 -14.46
CA CYS A 85 -8.27 -3.87 -14.22
C CYS A 85 -7.34 -4.78 -13.41
N LEU A 86 -6.59 -4.19 -12.48
CA LEU A 86 -5.66 -4.94 -11.66
C LEU A 86 -6.44 -5.94 -10.81
N ASP A 87 -6.01 -7.19 -10.82
CA ASP A 87 -6.50 -8.16 -9.85
C ASP A 87 -6.22 -7.56 -8.46
N PRO A 88 -7.21 -7.40 -7.57
CA PRO A 88 -7.01 -6.84 -6.23
C PRO A 88 -5.96 -7.61 -5.42
N ARG A 89 -5.59 -8.83 -5.84
CA ARG A 89 -4.48 -9.62 -5.29
C ARG A 89 -3.09 -9.11 -5.69
N GLN A 90 -2.98 -8.21 -6.66
CA GLN A 90 -1.70 -7.67 -7.12
C GLN A 90 -1.19 -6.50 -6.30
N MET A 91 -1.99 -5.84 -5.47
CA MET A 91 -1.50 -4.85 -4.51
C MET A 91 -1.84 -5.31 -3.10
N ILE A 92 -0.82 -5.77 -2.37
CA ILE A 92 -1.00 -6.31 -1.03
C ILE A 92 -0.52 -5.28 -0.02
N CYS A 93 -1.43 -4.87 0.86
CA CYS A 93 -1.12 -4.03 2.00
C CYS A 93 -0.87 -4.92 3.24
N ALA A 94 0.37 -4.96 3.71
CA ALA A 94 0.66 -5.45 5.05
C ALA A 94 0.21 -4.39 6.04
N LEU A 95 -0.90 -4.66 6.72
CA LEU A 95 -1.36 -3.87 7.85
C LEU A 95 -0.66 -4.39 9.10
N LEU A 96 0.30 -3.63 9.63
CA LEU A 96 0.79 -3.79 10.98
C LEU A 96 -0.32 -3.36 11.93
N ARG A 97 -1.27 -4.28 12.17
CA ARG A 97 -2.23 -4.16 13.24
C ARG A 97 -1.49 -4.34 14.55
N VAL A 98 -1.26 -3.24 15.27
CA VAL A 98 -1.30 -3.31 16.73
C VAL A 98 -2.65 -3.96 17.11
N PRO A 99 -2.75 -4.77 18.18
CA PRO A 99 -3.78 -5.81 18.36
C PRO A 99 -5.23 -5.31 18.61
N PHE A 100 -5.68 -4.24 17.96
CA PHE A 100 -6.98 -3.63 18.12
C PHE A 100 -7.63 -3.42 16.72
N LEU A 101 -8.62 -4.26 16.39
CA LEU A 101 -9.60 -4.17 15.27
C LEU A 101 -9.19 -4.69 13.88
N ARG A 102 -9.86 -5.77 13.42
CA ARG A 102 -9.74 -6.39 12.07
C ARG A 102 -10.57 -5.63 11.01
N PHE A 103 -10.14 -5.73 9.74
CA PHE A 103 -10.72 -5.00 8.59
C PHE A 103 -11.93 -5.76 8.06
N GLU A 104 -11.91 -7.08 8.24
CA GLU A 104 -13.03 -7.97 7.93
C GLU A 104 -14.29 -7.58 8.73
N ASP A 105 -14.12 -7.07 9.96
CA ASP A 105 -15.24 -6.67 10.83
C ASP A 105 -15.98 -5.39 10.36
N LYS A 106 -15.41 -4.60 9.44
CA LYS A 106 -16.01 -3.34 8.95
C LYS A 106 -16.70 -3.46 7.58
N ILE A 107 -16.57 -4.60 6.88
CA ILE A 107 -17.33 -4.86 5.65
C ILE A 107 -18.70 -5.47 5.96
N GLU A 108 -18.83 -6.14 7.11
CA GLU A 108 -20.06 -6.85 7.49
C GLU A 108 -21.08 -6.04 8.32
N ASN A 109 -20.80 -4.76 8.62
CA ASN A 109 -21.76 -3.89 9.29
C ASN A 109 -21.98 -2.59 8.49
N LYS A 110 -22.83 -2.70 7.47
CA LYS A 110 -23.66 -1.61 6.95
C LYS A 110 -25.11 -1.86 7.32
#